data_AF-A0A961A194-F1
#
_entry.id   AF-A0A961A194-F1
#
_cell.length_a   1.000
_cell.length_b   1.000
_cell.length_c   1.000
_cell.angle_alpha   90.00
_cell.angle_beta   90.00
_cell.angle_gamma   90.00
#
_symmetry.space_group_name_H-M   'P 1'
#
loop_
_entity.id
_entity.type
_entity.pdbx_description
1 polymer ?
#
loop_
_entity_poly.entity_id
_entity_poly.type
_entity_poly.pdbx_seq_one_letter_code
_entity_poly.pdbx_strand_id
1 'polypeptide(L)'
;MKTVPLLPLRDIIVFPHMVVPLFVGREKSVEALEEAMNTGKDIFLSAQINAKTNDPKPEDIYSVGTLGTIIQMLRLPDGTVKVLVEGRSRGRIKRYVSNQNYFMVEVEEIISSPDLSLEGEALMRSVKATFESYVKLNKRIPPELLSNISGIEDPARLADTIVAHLNLKLPEKQKILELESPVERLEKLYELMQGEIEILQVEKKIRGRVKKQMEKTQKEYYLNEQMQAIQKELGETDEFKNENQELEEKIKNKKLSAEASKKVKKEFKKLKMMSPMSAEATVVRNYIDWVLSLPWYETTQDKIDLKEAQSVLDEDHYGLKKVKERVLEYLAVQSLVDKMKGPVLCFVGPPGVGKTSLGKSIARAIGRKFVRCSLGGVRDEAEIRGHRRTYIGAMPGKIIQSLKKADSNNPVFLLDEIDKMSMDFRGDPSSALLEVLDPEQNNSFNDHYLDLDYDLS
;
A
#
# COMPACT_ATOMS: atom_id res chain seq x y z
N MET A 1 -40.45 40.45 16.14
CA MET A 1 -40.56 38.98 16.21
C MET A 1 -41.69 38.56 15.30
N LYS A 2 -41.53 37.46 14.55
CA LYS A 2 -42.54 36.92 13.65
C LYS A 2 -42.84 35.47 14.03
N THR A 3 -44.11 35.10 14.01
CA THR A 3 -44.55 33.70 14.22
C THR A 3 -44.77 33.06 12.86
N VAL A 4 -44.02 32.02 12.54
CA VAL A 4 -44.03 31.37 11.23
C VAL A 4 -43.93 29.84 11.36
N PRO A 5 -44.46 29.07 10.39
CA PRO A 5 -44.21 27.64 10.31
C PRO A 5 -42.72 27.34 10.13
N LEU A 6 -42.23 26.29 10.78
CA LEU A 6 -40.85 25.77 10.66
C LEU A 6 -40.82 24.54 9.77
N LEU A 7 -39.93 24.53 8.79
CA LEU A 7 -39.59 23.37 7.98
C LEU A 7 -38.20 22.84 8.35
N PRO A 8 -38.10 21.68 9.01
CA PRO A 8 -36.83 21.02 9.28
C PRO A 8 -36.23 20.43 8.01
N LEU A 9 -35.04 20.88 7.64
CA LEU A 9 -34.33 20.48 6.44
C LEU A 9 -33.34 19.34 6.72
N ARG A 10 -33.26 18.38 5.81
CA ARG A 10 -32.28 17.28 5.87
C ARG A 10 -31.09 17.59 4.97
N ASP A 11 -29.88 17.48 5.51
CA ASP A 11 -28.62 17.62 4.76
C ASP A 11 -28.45 18.92 3.94
N ILE A 12 -29.26 19.95 4.20
CA ILE A 12 -29.17 21.23 3.51
C ILE A 12 -29.44 22.41 4.44
N ILE A 13 -28.70 23.48 4.22
CA ILE A 13 -28.89 24.80 4.84
C ILE A 13 -29.18 25.77 3.71
N VAL A 14 -30.28 26.50 3.82
CA VAL A 14 -30.66 27.54 2.86
C VAL A 14 -30.15 28.87 3.37
N PHE A 15 -29.24 29.50 2.63
CA PHE A 15 -28.71 30.82 2.97
C PHE A 15 -29.62 31.93 2.43
N PRO A 16 -29.51 33.17 2.95
CA PRO A 16 -30.13 34.34 2.33
C PRO A 16 -29.78 34.44 0.83
N HIS A 17 -30.75 34.85 0.02
CA HIS A 17 -30.69 34.95 -1.44
C HIS A 17 -30.51 33.63 -2.21
N MET A 18 -30.46 32.49 -1.51
CA MET A 18 -30.38 31.17 -2.12
C MET A 18 -31.79 30.71 -2.52
N VAL A 19 -31.95 30.34 -3.79
CA VAL A 19 -33.17 29.70 -4.31
C VAL A 19 -32.91 28.21 -4.48
N VAL A 20 -33.70 27.36 -3.81
CA VAL A 20 -33.51 25.91 -3.86
C VAL A 20 -34.83 25.14 -3.96
N PRO A 21 -34.91 24.11 -4.82
CA PRO A 21 -36.03 23.18 -4.82
C PRO A 21 -35.88 22.17 -3.68
N LEU A 22 -36.91 22.04 -2.86
CA LEU A 22 -37.00 21.06 -1.77
C LEU A 22 -38.11 20.05 -2.07
N PHE A 23 -37.88 18.80 -1.69
CA PHE A 23 -38.85 17.72 -1.78
C PHE A 23 -39.27 17.32 -0.38
N VAL A 24 -40.57 17.43 -0.09
CA VAL A 24 -41.13 17.28 1.25
C VAL A 24 -42.20 16.20 1.22
N GLY A 25 -42.04 15.16 2.03
CA GLY A 25 -42.97 14.03 2.09
C GLY A 25 -43.48 13.68 3.48
N ARG A 26 -43.02 14.37 4.54
CA ARG A 26 -43.54 14.16 5.91
C ARG A 26 -44.84 14.93 6.06
N GLU A 27 -45.89 14.28 6.58
CA GLU A 27 -47.22 14.89 6.78
C GLU A 27 -47.14 16.24 7.51
N LYS A 28 -46.48 16.29 8.68
CA LYS A 28 -46.29 17.53 9.46
C LYS A 28 -45.58 18.65 8.69
N SER A 29 -44.67 18.29 7.78
CA SER A 29 -43.93 19.27 6.97
C SER A 29 -44.76 19.76 5.78
N VAL A 30 -45.62 18.91 5.21
CA VAL A 30 -46.59 19.28 4.18
C VAL A 30 -47.64 20.23 4.77
N GLU A 31 -48.15 19.93 5.97
CA GLU A 31 -49.10 20.81 6.66
C GLU A 31 -48.50 22.19 6.99
N ALA A 32 -47.25 22.25 7.47
CA ALA A 32 -46.53 23.52 7.67
C ALA A 32 -46.44 24.35 6.38
N LEU A 33 -46.21 23.69 5.25
CA LEU A 33 -46.10 24.33 3.94
C LEU A 33 -47.45 24.88 3.45
N GLU A 34 -48.52 24.11 3.63
CA GLU A 34 -49.89 24.54 3.30
C GLU A 34 -50.30 25.75 4.13
N GLU A 35 -50.03 25.72 5.44
CA GLU A 35 -50.30 26.87 6.30
C GLU A 35 -49.51 28.10 5.86
N ALA A 36 -48.20 27.94 5.61
CA ALA A 36 -47.35 29.04 5.15
C ALA A 36 -47.90 29.68 3.86
N MET A 37 -48.39 28.88 2.91
CA MET A 37 -49.02 29.39 1.69
C MET A 37 -50.28 30.21 1.96
N ASN A 38 -51.05 29.87 3.00
CA ASN A 38 -52.28 30.58 3.38
C ASN A 38 -52.01 31.87 4.18
N THR A 39 -50.93 31.91 4.97
CA THR A 39 -50.65 33.00 5.91
C THR A 39 -49.62 34.03 5.43
N GLY A 40 -49.25 34.03 4.14
CA GLY A 40 -48.38 35.05 3.55
C GLY A 40 -47.07 34.55 2.94
N LYS A 41 -46.92 33.23 2.73
CA LYS A 41 -45.79 32.53 2.10
C LYS A 41 -44.46 32.58 2.86
N ASP A 42 -44.43 33.20 4.04
CA ASP A 42 -43.26 33.22 4.93
C ASP A 42 -43.11 31.84 5.61
N ILE A 43 -41.89 31.30 5.59
CA ILE A 43 -41.53 30.04 6.24
C ILE A 43 -40.15 30.15 6.88
N PHE A 44 -39.94 29.48 8.02
CA PHE A 44 -38.63 29.37 8.64
C PHE A 44 -37.97 28.04 8.27
N LEU A 45 -36.75 28.12 7.75
CA LEU A 45 -35.97 26.99 7.27
C LEU A 45 -34.81 26.76 8.25
N SER A 46 -34.78 25.61 8.91
CA SER A 46 -33.66 25.23 9.79
C SER A 46 -33.20 23.81 9.54
N ALA A 47 -31.90 23.58 9.60
CA ALA A 47 -31.32 22.26 9.43
C ALA A 47 -31.52 21.37 10.67
N GLN A 48 -31.64 20.07 10.42
CA GLN A 48 -31.56 19.06 11.47
C GLN A 48 -30.09 18.80 11.84
N ILE A 49 -29.83 18.57 13.13
CA ILE A 49 -28.51 18.17 13.64
C ILE A 49 -28.13 16.80 13.07
N ASN A 50 -29.08 15.86 13.04
CA ASN A 50 -28.91 14.54 12.44
C ASN A 50 -29.93 14.32 11.31
N ALA A 51 -29.44 14.27 10.06
CA ALA A 51 -30.30 14.10 8.89
C ALA A 51 -31.00 12.73 8.81
N LYS A 52 -30.51 11.72 9.55
CA LYS A 52 -31.12 10.38 9.61
C LYS A 52 -32.36 10.31 10.51
N THR A 53 -32.59 11.32 11.35
CA THR A 53 -33.74 11.33 12.26
C THR A 53 -35.02 11.54 11.46
N ASN A 54 -35.91 10.54 11.42
CA ASN A 54 -37.14 10.62 10.63
C ASN A 54 -38.18 11.57 11.22
N ASP A 55 -38.28 11.67 12.54
CA ASP A 55 -39.19 12.59 13.24
C ASP A 55 -38.38 13.47 14.19
N PRO A 56 -37.88 14.63 13.72
CA PRO A 56 -37.02 15.47 14.53
C PRO A 56 -37.82 16.13 15.67
N LYS A 57 -37.26 16.13 16.87
CA LYS A 57 -37.77 16.92 18.00
C LYS A 57 -37.18 18.34 17.94
N PRO A 58 -37.73 19.31 18.70
CA PRO A 58 -37.15 20.65 18.82
C PRO A 58 -35.65 20.69 19.15
N GLU A 59 -35.16 19.71 19.91
CA GLU A 59 -33.75 19.55 20.29
C GLU A 59 -32.86 19.06 19.14
N ASP A 60 -33.44 18.42 18.12
CA ASP A 60 -32.74 17.88 16.95
C ASP A 60 -32.59 18.91 15.82
N ILE A 61 -33.01 20.16 16.04
CA ILE A 61 -33.08 21.23 15.04
C ILE A 61 -32.20 22.39 15.49
N TYR A 62 -31.39 22.92 14.59
CA TYR A 62 -30.57 24.08 14.89
C TYR A 62 -31.43 25.31 15.22
N SER A 63 -31.00 26.09 16.21
CA SER A 63 -31.73 27.28 16.69
C SER A 63 -31.62 28.46 15.72
N VAL A 64 -30.56 28.51 14.91
CA VAL A 64 -30.37 29.51 13.86
C VAL A 64 -30.66 28.90 12.50
N GLY A 65 -31.46 29.61 11.72
CA GLY A 65 -31.91 29.22 10.39
C GLY A 65 -32.17 30.46 9.54
N THR A 66 -32.97 30.28 8.50
CA THR A 66 -33.25 31.32 7.51
C THR A 66 -34.75 31.49 7.36
N LEU A 67 -35.22 32.73 7.52
CA LEU A 67 -36.54 33.15 7.08
C LEU A 67 -36.53 33.17 5.55
N GLY A 68 -37.45 32.45 4.94
CA GLY A 68 -37.58 32.36 3.50
C GLY A 68 -39.02 32.55 3.05
N THR A 69 -39.19 32.64 1.74
CA THR A 69 -40.49 32.78 1.08
C THR A 69 -40.70 31.60 0.13
N ILE A 70 -41.91 31.06 0.14
CA ILE A 70 -42.31 30.04 -0.84
C ILE A 70 -42.59 30.74 -2.18
N ILE A 71 -41.77 30.45 -3.20
CA ILE A 71 -41.96 30.96 -4.56
C ILE A 71 -43.03 30.13 -5.27
N GLN A 72 -42.89 28.80 -5.22
CA GLN A 72 -43.74 27.88 -5.96
C GLN A 72 -43.92 26.58 -5.17
N MET A 73 -45.09 25.97 -5.27
CA MET A 73 -45.41 24.66 -4.70
C MET A 73 -46.13 23.81 -5.74
N LEU A 74 -45.72 22.54 -5.86
CA LEU A 74 -46.33 21.56 -6.75
C LEU A 74 -46.48 20.22 -6.00
N ARG A 75 -47.70 19.68 -5.98
CA ARG A 75 -47.93 18.31 -5.49
C ARG A 75 -47.63 17.31 -6.60
N LEU A 76 -46.85 16.29 -6.28
CA LEU A 76 -46.55 15.19 -7.18
C LEU A 76 -47.56 14.04 -6.99
N PRO A 77 -47.77 13.18 -8.01
CA PRO A 77 -48.73 12.08 -7.93
C PRO A 77 -48.42 11.02 -6.86
N ASP A 78 -47.17 10.97 -6.38
CA ASP A 78 -46.70 10.08 -5.32
C ASP A 78 -47.00 10.60 -3.90
N GLY A 79 -47.67 11.76 -3.79
CA GLY A 79 -48.01 12.40 -2.51
C GLY A 79 -46.91 13.32 -1.96
N THR A 80 -45.74 13.38 -2.60
CA THR A 80 -44.68 14.32 -2.19
C THR A 80 -44.96 15.73 -2.73
N VAL A 81 -44.50 16.74 -1.99
CA VAL A 81 -44.61 18.15 -2.38
C VAL A 81 -43.24 18.67 -2.79
N LYS A 82 -43.13 19.14 -4.03
CA LYS A 82 -41.98 19.89 -4.53
C LYS A 82 -42.22 21.37 -4.29
N VAL A 83 -41.38 22.01 -3.48
CA VAL A 83 -41.47 23.44 -3.16
C VAL A 83 -40.19 24.15 -3.58
N LEU A 84 -40.32 25.31 -4.21
CA LEU A 84 -39.21 26.22 -4.50
C LEU A 84 -39.22 27.33 -3.45
N VAL A 85 -38.15 27.42 -2.67
CA VAL A 85 -38.01 28.42 -1.60
C VAL A 85 -36.84 29.35 -1.87
N GLU A 86 -37.00 30.61 -1.48
CA GLU A 86 -35.93 31.61 -1.47
C GLU A 86 -35.63 32.01 -0.02
N GLY A 87 -34.37 31.90 0.39
CA GLY A 87 -33.92 32.45 1.67
C GLY A 87 -33.91 33.97 1.61
N ARG A 88 -34.46 34.64 2.62
CA ARG A 88 -34.54 36.11 2.69
C ARG A 88 -33.55 36.67 3.70
N SER A 89 -33.63 36.21 4.95
CA SER A 89 -32.80 36.73 6.03
C SER A 89 -32.58 35.68 7.12
N ARG A 90 -31.52 35.84 7.90
CA ARG A 90 -31.18 34.92 8.99
C ARG A 90 -32.08 35.19 10.19
N GLY A 91 -32.40 34.13 10.92
CA GLY A 91 -33.25 34.24 12.10
C GLY A 91 -32.88 33.23 13.17
N ARG A 92 -33.22 33.57 14.41
CA ARG A 92 -33.03 32.72 15.59
C ARG A 92 -34.39 32.35 16.18
N ILE A 93 -34.60 31.06 16.41
CA ILE A 93 -35.75 30.53 17.13
C ILE A 93 -35.65 31.00 18.58
N LYS A 94 -36.65 31.74 19.05
CA LYS A 94 -36.78 32.15 20.46
C LYS A 94 -37.63 31.18 21.25
N ARG A 95 -38.74 30.73 20.67
CA ARG A 95 -39.62 29.72 21.28
C ARG A 95 -40.39 28.95 20.23
N TYR A 96 -40.72 27.70 20.58
CA TYR A 96 -41.68 26.89 19.84
C TYR A 96 -43.09 27.19 20.36
N VAL A 97 -44.02 27.43 19.44
CA VAL A 97 -45.44 27.64 19.75
C VAL A 97 -46.15 26.28 19.72
N SER A 98 -47.04 26.05 20.69
CA SER A 98 -47.75 24.78 20.78
C SER A 98 -48.67 24.58 19.58
N ASN A 99 -48.38 23.56 18.78
CA ASN A 99 -49.21 23.09 17.68
C ASN A 99 -48.95 21.59 17.49
N GLN A 100 -50.01 20.79 17.37
CA GLN A 100 -49.91 19.33 17.24
C GLN A 100 -49.64 18.87 15.81
N ASN A 101 -50.06 19.68 14.84
CA ASN A 101 -50.10 19.36 13.41
C ASN A 101 -48.71 19.60 12.77
N TYR A 102 -48.09 20.73 13.08
CA TYR A 102 -46.78 21.11 12.53
C TYR A 102 -45.99 22.00 13.49
N PHE A 103 -44.69 22.19 13.20
CA PHE A 103 -43.86 23.08 14.00
C PHE A 103 -44.16 24.54 13.69
N MET A 104 -44.43 25.32 14.74
CA MET A 104 -44.58 26.77 14.66
C MET A 104 -43.59 27.41 15.62
N VAL A 105 -42.90 28.46 15.18
CA VAL A 105 -41.83 29.09 15.95
C VAL A 105 -41.96 30.61 15.93
N GLU A 106 -41.53 31.23 17.02
CA GLU A 106 -41.26 32.67 17.04
C GLU A 106 -39.80 32.93 16.72
N VAL A 107 -39.59 33.70 15.65
CA VAL A 107 -38.29 34.00 15.10
C VAL A 107 -37.94 35.47 15.36
N GLU A 108 -36.72 35.67 15.84
CA GLU A 108 -36.05 36.96 15.85
C GLU A 108 -35.12 37.04 14.64
N GLU A 109 -35.28 38.07 13.82
CA GLU A 109 -34.43 38.31 12.66
C GLU A 109 -33.06 38.81 13.11
N ILE A 110 -31.99 38.20 12.59
CA ILE A 110 -30.61 38.58 12.89
C ILE A 110 -30.21 39.69 11.91
N ILE A 111 -30.24 40.93 12.37
CA ILE A 111 -29.84 42.10 11.58
C ILE A 111 -28.32 42.17 11.58
N SER A 112 -27.74 42.24 10.38
CA SER A 112 -26.29 42.40 10.22
C SER A 112 -25.95 43.89 10.21
N SER A 113 -24.96 44.34 10.97
CA SER A 113 -24.45 45.70 10.84
C SER A 113 -23.65 45.82 9.54
N PRO A 114 -23.88 46.86 8.71
CA PRO A 114 -23.16 47.08 7.46
C PRO A 114 -21.80 47.77 7.66
N ASP A 115 -21.23 47.77 8.87
CA ASP A 115 -19.99 48.49 9.16
C ASP A 115 -18.81 47.87 8.41
N LEU A 116 -18.61 48.32 7.16
CA LEU A 116 -17.41 48.09 6.39
C LEU A 116 -16.28 48.91 7.00
N SER A 117 -15.48 48.26 7.84
CA SER A 117 -14.14 48.74 8.14
C SER A 117 -13.26 48.67 6.88
N LEU A 118 -12.18 49.44 6.85
CA LEU A 118 -11.15 49.36 5.81
C LEU A 118 -10.58 47.92 5.67
N GLU A 119 -10.56 47.18 6.77
CA GLU A 119 -10.18 45.76 6.84
C GLU A 119 -11.21 44.86 6.14
N GLY A 120 -12.51 45.13 6.32
CA GLY A 120 -13.60 44.42 5.64
C GLY A 120 -13.52 44.53 4.11
N GLU A 121 -13.23 45.72 3.58
CA GLU A 121 -13.03 45.89 2.13
C GLU A 121 -11.84 45.08 1.60
N ALA A 122 -10.71 45.11 2.32
CA ALA A 122 -9.52 44.34 1.94
C ALA A 122 -9.81 42.84 1.96
N LEU A 123 -10.52 42.36 2.98
CA LEU A 123 -10.94 40.97 3.09
C LEU A 123 -11.90 40.57 1.97
N MET A 124 -12.86 41.41 1.59
CA MET A 124 -13.74 41.15 0.45
C MET A 124 -12.96 40.96 -0.86
N ARG A 125 -11.92 41.78 -1.12
CA ARG A 125 -11.07 41.61 -2.30
C ARG A 125 -10.33 40.27 -2.28
N SER A 126 -9.78 39.90 -1.12
CA SER A 126 -9.13 38.60 -0.91
C SER A 126 -10.09 37.43 -1.11
N VAL A 127 -11.30 37.49 -0.54
CA VAL A 127 -12.35 36.48 -0.71
C VAL A 127 -12.75 36.32 -2.17
N LYS A 128 -12.97 37.42 -2.89
CA LYS A 128 -13.31 37.40 -4.32
C LYS A 128 -12.19 36.74 -5.16
N ALA A 129 -10.93 37.11 -4.92
CA ALA A 129 -9.78 36.53 -5.63
C ALA A 129 -9.58 35.03 -5.32
N THR A 130 -9.76 34.64 -4.06
CA THR A 130 -9.72 33.22 -3.64
C THR A 130 -10.85 32.43 -4.28
N PHE A 131 -12.07 32.97 -4.31
CA PHE A 131 -13.20 32.33 -4.96
C PHE A 131 -12.98 32.16 -6.47
N GLU A 132 -12.38 33.14 -7.15
CA GLU A 132 -12.00 33.00 -8.56
C GLU A 132 -11.01 31.84 -8.78
N SER A 133 -10.02 31.71 -7.90
CA SER A 133 -9.06 30.61 -7.92
C SER A 133 -9.74 29.26 -7.66
N TYR A 134 -10.70 29.23 -6.74
CA TYR A 134 -11.52 28.06 -6.43
C TYR A 134 -12.32 27.59 -7.64
N VAL A 135 -13.03 28.49 -8.33
CA VAL A 135 -13.82 28.17 -9.54
C VAL A 135 -12.95 27.65 -10.68
N LYS A 136 -11.73 28.19 -10.87
CA LYS A 136 -10.79 27.69 -11.88
C LYS A 136 -10.34 26.25 -11.64
N LEU A 137 -10.27 25.83 -10.38
CA LEU A 137 -9.92 24.45 -9.99
C LEU A 137 -11.15 23.54 -9.98
N ASN A 138 -12.31 24.04 -9.55
CA ASN A 138 -13.57 23.31 -9.46
C ASN A 138 -14.47 23.57 -10.67
N LYS A 139 -14.34 22.74 -11.70
CA LYS A 139 -15.10 22.83 -12.96
C LYS A 139 -16.62 22.64 -12.84
N ARG A 140 -17.17 22.35 -11.64
CA ARG A 140 -18.61 22.20 -11.44
C ARG A 140 -19.33 23.54 -11.34
N ILE A 141 -18.61 24.63 -11.05
CA ILE A 141 -19.19 25.96 -10.89
C ILE A 141 -19.12 26.71 -12.23
N PRO A 142 -20.27 27.17 -12.78
CA PRO A 142 -20.28 27.98 -13.99
C PRO A 142 -19.44 29.26 -13.84
N PRO A 143 -18.56 29.59 -14.81
CA PRO A 143 -17.76 30.82 -14.76
C PRO A 143 -18.60 32.11 -14.72
N GLU A 144 -19.83 32.07 -15.22
CA GLU A 144 -20.79 33.19 -15.21
C GLU A 144 -21.12 33.68 -13.78
N LEU A 145 -20.93 32.84 -12.75
CA LEU A 145 -21.13 33.26 -11.37
C LEU A 145 -20.07 34.24 -10.88
N LEU A 146 -18.88 34.27 -11.51
CA LEU A 146 -17.80 35.18 -11.13
C LEU A 146 -18.17 36.65 -11.41
N SER A 147 -18.88 36.93 -12.51
CA SER A 147 -19.35 38.28 -12.82
C SER A 147 -20.45 38.76 -11.88
N ASN A 148 -21.27 37.84 -11.37
CA ASN A 148 -22.31 38.21 -10.39
C ASN A 148 -21.69 38.53 -9.03
N ILE A 149 -20.67 37.78 -8.60
CA ILE A 149 -20.01 37.95 -7.31
C ILE A 149 -19.08 39.17 -7.29
N SER A 150 -18.46 39.52 -8.42
CA SER A 150 -17.57 40.69 -8.50
C SER A 150 -18.30 42.00 -8.19
N GLY A 151 -19.56 42.13 -8.61
CA GLY A 151 -20.41 43.31 -8.39
C GLY A 151 -21.06 43.42 -7.00
N ILE A 152 -20.87 42.44 -6.10
CA ILE A 152 -21.44 42.52 -4.74
C ILE A 152 -20.55 43.40 -3.84
N GLU A 153 -21.12 44.49 -3.32
CA GLU A 153 -20.44 45.43 -2.41
C GLU A 153 -20.78 45.21 -0.93
N ASP A 154 -21.83 44.45 -0.64
CA ASP A 154 -22.23 44.13 0.73
C ASP A 154 -21.52 42.85 1.23
N PRO A 155 -20.77 42.89 2.36
CA PRO A 155 -20.01 41.75 2.87
C PRO A 155 -20.90 40.59 3.30
N ALA A 156 -22.09 40.88 3.85
CA ALA A 156 -23.03 39.86 4.29
C ALA A 156 -23.55 39.07 3.08
N ARG A 157 -24.04 39.77 2.06
CA ARG A 157 -24.50 39.20 0.80
C ARG A 157 -23.40 38.45 0.06
N LEU A 158 -22.16 38.95 0.09
CA LEU A 158 -21.02 38.27 -0.52
C LEU A 158 -20.78 36.90 0.13
N ALA A 159 -20.74 36.85 1.46
CA ALA A 159 -20.54 35.61 2.20
C ALA A 159 -21.67 34.59 1.92
N ASP A 160 -22.93 35.04 1.99
CA ASP A 160 -24.11 34.19 1.79
C ASP A 160 -24.23 33.67 0.35
N THR A 161 -23.80 34.45 -0.64
CA THR A 161 -23.76 34.02 -2.05
C THR A 161 -22.67 32.99 -2.30
N ILE A 162 -21.45 33.21 -1.78
CA ILE A 162 -20.32 32.30 -2.02
C ILE A 162 -20.53 30.96 -1.32
N VAL A 163 -20.98 30.94 -0.06
CA VAL A 163 -21.14 29.69 0.72
C VAL A 163 -22.15 28.73 0.09
N ALA A 164 -23.14 29.25 -0.64
CA ALA A 164 -24.10 28.44 -1.40
C ALA A 164 -23.42 27.60 -2.50
N HIS A 165 -22.31 28.07 -3.06
CA HIS A 165 -21.56 27.40 -4.11
C HIS A 165 -20.37 26.58 -3.60
N LEU A 166 -20.01 26.69 -2.32
CA LEU A 166 -18.94 25.88 -1.72
C LEU A 166 -19.44 24.49 -1.30
N ASN A 167 -18.61 23.48 -1.54
CA ASN A 167 -18.86 22.10 -1.16
C ASN A 167 -18.44 21.82 0.29
N LEU A 168 -19.09 22.48 1.24
CA LEU A 168 -18.81 22.34 2.67
C LEU A 168 -19.75 21.34 3.34
N LYS A 169 -19.25 20.67 4.39
CA LYS A 169 -20.08 19.82 5.26
C LYS A 169 -21.11 20.67 6.01
N LEU A 170 -22.27 20.09 6.30
CA LEU A 170 -23.38 20.79 6.97
C LEU A 170 -22.98 21.50 8.28
N PRO A 171 -22.21 20.89 9.21
CA PRO A 171 -21.80 21.57 10.43
C PRO A 171 -20.97 22.84 10.19
N GLU A 172 -20.14 22.86 9.14
CA GLU A 172 -19.36 24.06 8.79
C GLU A 172 -20.24 25.14 8.18
N LYS A 173 -21.20 24.76 7.31
CA LYS A 173 -22.21 25.70 6.80
C LYS A 173 -23.06 26.30 7.93
N GLN A 174 -23.42 25.49 8.92
CA GLN A 174 -24.19 25.94 10.07
C GLN A 174 -23.42 26.98 10.90
N LYS A 175 -22.14 26.72 11.19
CA LYS A 175 -21.27 27.69 11.87
C LYS A 175 -21.22 29.03 11.12
N ILE A 176 -21.12 29.01 9.79
CA ILE A 176 -21.11 30.24 8.98
C ILE A 176 -22.46 30.98 9.10
N LEU A 177 -23.59 30.25 9.09
CA LEU A 177 -24.91 30.86 9.26
C LEU A 177 -25.07 31.54 10.62
N GLU A 178 -24.51 30.93 11.67
CA GLU A 178 -24.57 31.37 13.07
C GLU A 178 -23.69 32.60 13.38
N LEU A 179 -22.63 32.84 12.61
CA LEU A 179 -21.77 34.01 12.78
C LEU A 179 -22.51 35.30 12.42
N GLU A 180 -22.79 36.15 13.41
CA GLU A 180 -23.57 37.38 13.20
C GLU A 180 -22.77 38.41 12.39
N SER A 181 -21.47 38.56 12.69
CA SER A 181 -20.55 39.50 12.03
C SER A 181 -20.30 39.13 10.57
N PRO A 182 -20.56 40.03 9.60
CA PRO A 182 -20.19 39.81 8.20
C PRO A 182 -18.69 39.61 7.98
N VAL A 183 -17.84 40.30 8.75
CA VAL A 183 -16.38 40.20 8.63
C VAL A 183 -15.89 38.84 9.08
N GLU A 184 -16.30 38.36 10.27
CA GLU A 184 -15.93 37.04 10.77
C GLU A 184 -16.40 35.91 9.83
N ARG A 185 -17.58 36.08 9.20
CA ARG A 185 -18.07 35.15 8.17
C ARG A 185 -17.14 35.10 6.97
N LEU A 186 -16.71 36.26 6.47
CA LEU A 186 -15.79 36.34 5.34
C LEU A 186 -14.42 35.74 5.69
N GLU A 187 -13.93 35.94 6.91
CA GLU A 187 -12.67 35.33 7.39
C GLU A 187 -12.77 33.81 7.42
N LYS A 188 -13.86 33.29 8.02
CA LYS A 188 -14.09 31.84 8.08
C LYS A 188 -14.24 31.23 6.68
N LEU A 189 -14.94 31.93 5.80
CA LEU A 189 -15.11 31.51 4.41
C LEU A 189 -13.78 31.49 3.65
N TYR A 190 -12.95 32.52 3.86
CA TYR A 190 -11.61 32.61 3.27
C TYR A 190 -10.72 31.43 3.70
N GLU A 191 -10.67 31.14 4.99
CA GLU A 191 -9.92 30.01 5.57
C GLU A 191 -10.37 28.67 4.93
N LEU A 192 -11.69 28.43 4.89
CA LEU A 192 -12.24 27.20 4.34
C LEU A 192 -11.96 27.06 2.84
N MET A 193 -12.05 28.14 2.07
CA MET A 193 -11.73 28.12 0.65
C MET A 193 -10.24 27.86 0.39
N GLN A 194 -9.33 28.41 1.20
CA GLN A 194 -7.90 28.14 1.07
C GLN A 194 -7.59 26.66 1.27
N GLY A 195 -8.11 26.05 2.35
CA GLY A 195 -7.92 24.63 2.61
C GLY A 195 -8.47 23.74 1.49
N GLU A 196 -9.65 24.08 0.95
CA GLU A 196 -10.23 23.33 -0.16
C GLU A 196 -9.42 23.48 -1.47
N ILE A 197 -8.87 24.67 -1.74
CA ILE A 197 -7.97 24.90 -2.88
C ILE A 197 -6.72 24.02 -2.77
N GLU A 198 -6.12 23.91 -1.60
CA GLU A 198 -4.95 23.05 -1.38
C GLU A 198 -5.27 21.57 -1.67
N ILE A 199 -6.41 21.09 -1.17
CA ILE A 199 -6.88 19.73 -1.45
C ILE A 199 -7.06 19.52 -2.96
N LEU A 200 -7.76 20.42 -3.64
CA LEU A 200 -7.98 20.34 -5.09
C LEU A 200 -6.67 20.37 -5.90
N GLN A 201 -5.66 21.12 -5.45
CA GLN A 201 -4.34 21.14 -6.09
C GLN A 201 -3.61 19.80 -5.92
N VAL A 202 -3.65 19.21 -4.72
CA VAL A 202 -3.07 17.88 -4.45
C VAL A 202 -3.78 16.82 -5.29
N GLU A 203 -5.11 16.83 -5.34
CA GLU A 203 -5.89 15.91 -6.19
C GLU A 203 -5.52 16.06 -7.66
N LYS A 204 -5.39 17.28 -8.18
CA LYS A 204 -4.95 17.55 -9.55
C LYS A 204 -3.55 16.99 -9.82
N LYS A 205 -2.61 17.12 -8.86
CA LYS A 205 -1.26 16.58 -8.96
C LYS A 205 -1.25 15.03 -8.94
N ILE A 206 -2.09 14.41 -8.11
CA ILE A 206 -2.27 12.95 -8.08
C ILE A 206 -2.84 12.47 -9.42
N ARG A 207 -3.95 13.07 -9.88
CA ARG A 207 -4.57 12.73 -11.16
C ARG A 207 -3.62 12.89 -12.33
N GLY A 208 -2.78 13.92 -12.32
CA GLY A 208 -1.72 14.12 -13.32
C GLY A 208 -0.66 13.01 -13.30
N ARG A 209 -0.21 12.56 -12.12
CA ARG A 209 0.73 11.43 -11.99
C ARG A 209 0.12 10.12 -12.48
N VAL A 210 -1.11 9.82 -12.06
CA VAL A 210 -1.85 8.62 -12.51
C VAL A 210 -2.03 8.63 -14.03
N LYS A 211 -2.44 9.76 -14.61
CA LYS A 211 -2.60 9.88 -16.07
C LYS A 211 -1.29 9.60 -16.82
N LYS A 212 -0.17 10.21 -16.39
CA LYS A 212 1.16 9.98 -16.99
C LYS A 212 1.59 8.52 -16.88
N GLN A 213 1.35 7.88 -15.73
CA GLN A 213 1.66 6.47 -15.53
C GLN A 213 0.82 5.58 -16.44
N MET A 214 -0.49 5.84 -16.55
CA MET A 214 -1.38 5.11 -17.45
C MET A 214 -0.98 5.28 -18.93
N GLU A 215 -0.67 6.50 -19.37
CA GLU A 215 -0.19 6.76 -20.73
C GLU A 215 1.12 6.01 -21.01
N LYS A 216 2.04 5.96 -20.04
CA LYS A 216 3.29 5.18 -20.14
C LYS A 216 2.99 3.68 -20.27
N THR A 217 2.15 3.12 -19.40
CA THR A 217 1.78 1.70 -19.43
C THR A 217 1.05 1.32 -20.71
N GLN A 218 0.11 2.15 -21.18
CA GLN A 218 -0.58 1.93 -22.46
C GLN A 218 0.39 1.98 -23.64
N LYS A 219 1.33 2.94 -23.64
CA LYS A 219 2.36 3.04 -24.67
C LYS A 219 3.29 1.82 -24.65
N GLU A 220 3.75 1.39 -23.48
CA GLU A 220 4.57 0.18 -23.33
C GLU A 220 3.82 -1.08 -23.79
N TYR A 221 2.56 -1.23 -23.40
CA TYR A 221 1.71 -2.33 -23.86
C TYR A 221 1.58 -2.35 -25.39
N TYR A 222 1.25 -1.19 -25.99
CA TYR A 222 1.11 -1.06 -27.44
C TYR A 222 2.42 -1.35 -28.18
N LEU A 223 3.55 -0.83 -27.69
CA LEU A 223 4.86 -1.09 -28.27
C LEU A 223 5.25 -2.57 -28.16
N ASN A 224 4.93 -3.24 -27.05
CA ASN A 224 5.19 -4.68 -26.89
C ASN A 224 4.32 -5.51 -27.84
N GLU A 225 3.05 -5.18 -28.01
CA GLU A 225 2.18 -5.83 -29.00
C GLU A 225 2.70 -5.61 -30.44
N GLN A 226 3.14 -4.40 -30.76
CA GLN A 226 3.78 -4.14 -32.06
C GLN A 226 5.08 -4.94 -32.24
N MET A 227 5.93 -4.99 -31.22
CA MET A 227 7.16 -5.80 -31.25
C MET A 227 6.85 -7.29 -31.43
N GLN A 228 5.82 -7.82 -30.77
CA GLN A 228 5.39 -9.21 -30.96
C GLN A 228 4.87 -9.46 -32.37
N ALA A 229 4.10 -8.53 -32.94
CA ALA A 229 3.64 -8.62 -34.33
C ALA A 229 4.83 -8.58 -35.31
N ILE A 230 5.79 -7.68 -35.09
CA ILE A 230 7.02 -7.55 -35.89
C ILE A 230 7.88 -8.83 -35.78
N GLN A 231 8.10 -9.36 -34.57
CA GLN A 231 8.85 -10.61 -34.36
C GLN A 231 8.17 -11.82 -35.02
N LYS A 232 6.84 -11.85 -35.03
CA LYS A 232 6.05 -12.87 -35.73
C LYS A 232 6.19 -12.77 -37.26
N GLU A 233 6.32 -11.56 -37.80
CA GLU A 233 6.59 -11.33 -39.23
C GLU A 233 8.06 -11.55 -39.61
N LEU A 234 9.02 -11.28 -38.72
CA LEU A 234 10.46 -11.40 -38.95
C LEU A 234 11.00 -12.83 -38.83
N GLY A 235 10.22 -13.79 -38.33
CA GLY A 235 10.62 -15.20 -38.29
C GLY A 235 11.70 -15.54 -37.26
N GLU A 236 11.99 -14.68 -36.27
CA GLU A 236 12.91 -14.93 -35.13
C GLU A 236 12.39 -15.99 -34.12
N THR A 237 11.56 -16.94 -34.58
CA THR A 237 10.96 -17.97 -33.73
C THR A 237 11.88 -19.15 -33.46
N ASP A 238 12.94 -19.35 -34.23
CA ASP A 238 13.73 -20.59 -34.16
C ASP A 238 14.72 -20.64 -33.00
N GLU A 239 15.46 -19.57 -32.69
CA GLU A 239 16.43 -19.59 -31.58
C GLU A 239 15.76 -19.67 -30.20
N PHE A 240 14.69 -18.90 -29.96
CA PHE A 240 14.01 -18.89 -28.66
C PHE A 240 13.17 -20.16 -28.41
N LYS A 241 12.61 -20.77 -29.46
CA LYS A 241 11.96 -22.08 -29.33
C LYS A 241 12.98 -23.15 -28.97
N ASN A 242 14.16 -23.11 -29.58
CA ASN A 242 15.23 -24.08 -29.32
C ASN A 242 15.71 -23.99 -27.87
N GLU A 243 15.92 -22.78 -27.35
CA GLU A 243 16.37 -22.58 -25.97
C GLU A 243 15.36 -23.07 -24.91
N ASN A 244 14.06 -22.86 -25.16
CA ASN A 244 13.01 -23.40 -24.29
C ASN A 244 12.92 -24.93 -24.36
N GLN A 245 13.21 -25.53 -25.52
CA GLN A 245 13.24 -26.98 -25.68
C GLN A 245 14.42 -27.58 -24.90
N GLU A 246 15.62 -26.99 -25.00
CA GLU A 246 16.79 -27.42 -24.22
C GLU A 246 16.53 -27.35 -22.71
N LEU A 247 15.91 -26.27 -22.23
CA LEU A 247 15.57 -26.11 -20.82
C LEU A 247 14.52 -27.16 -20.38
N GLU A 248 13.54 -27.46 -21.22
CA GLU A 248 12.55 -28.50 -20.96
C GLU A 248 13.20 -29.90 -20.83
N GLU A 249 14.16 -30.22 -21.68
CA GLU A 249 14.92 -31.46 -21.61
C GLU A 249 15.75 -31.55 -20.32
N LYS A 250 16.44 -30.47 -19.94
CA LYS A 250 17.17 -30.41 -18.66
C LYS A 250 16.25 -30.64 -17.45
N ILE A 251 15.06 -30.04 -17.44
CA ILE A 251 14.06 -30.22 -16.37
C ILE A 251 13.56 -31.67 -16.32
N LYS A 252 13.40 -32.34 -17.47
CA LYS A 252 12.97 -33.74 -17.53
C LYS A 252 14.07 -34.71 -17.08
N ASN A 253 15.32 -34.42 -17.42
CA ASN A 253 16.46 -35.31 -17.16
C ASN A 253 17.03 -35.16 -15.74
N LYS A 254 16.95 -33.97 -15.12
CA LYS A 254 17.45 -33.76 -13.76
C LYS A 254 16.53 -34.44 -12.74
N LYS A 255 17.11 -35.26 -11.86
CA LYS A 255 16.39 -35.84 -10.72
C LYS A 255 16.15 -34.74 -9.69
N LEU A 256 14.89 -34.47 -9.37
CA LEU A 256 14.46 -33.45 -8.41
C LEU A 256 13.53 -34.07 -7.37
N SER A 257 13.43 -33.47 -6.18
CA SER A 257 12.37 -33.83 -5.23
C SER A 257 10.99 -33.56 -5.83
N ALA A 258 9.94 -34.22 -5.30
CA ALA A 258 8.58 -34.03 -5.79
C ALA A 258 8.13 -32.56 -5.71
N GLU A 259 8.53 -31.87 -4.65
CA GLU A 259 8.25 -30.45 -4.45
C GLU A 259 9.02 -29.57 -5.45
N ALA A 260 10.33 -29.77 -5.57
CA ALA A 260 11.16 -29.01 -6.51
C ALA A 260 10.68 -29.22 -7.96
N SER A 261 10.35 -30.46 -8.36
CA SER A 261 9.82 -30.75 -9.69
C SER A 261 8.51 -30.01 -9.97
N LYS A 262 7.57 -30.01 -9.01
CA LYS A 262 6.29 -29.29 -9.14
C LYS A 262 6.49 -27.79 -9.29
N LYS A 263 7.41 -27.22 -8.48
CA LYS A 263 7.69 -25.78 -8.48
C LYS A 263 8.39 -25.33 -9.76
N VAL A 264 9.45 -26.03 -10.18
CA VAL A 264 10.17 -25.75 -11.43
C VAL A 264 9.25 -25.86 -12.63
N LYS A 265 8.39 -26.89 -12.71
CA LYS A 265 7.40 -27.01 -13.81
C LYS A 265 6.41 -25.85 -13.86
N LYS A 266 5.96 -25.37 -12.69
CA LYS A 266 5.05 -24.22 -12.60
C LYS A 266 5.74 -22.94 -13.07
N GLU A 267 6.96 -22.69 -12.62
CA GLU A 267 7.75 -21.51 -13.01
C GLU A 267 8.16 -21.57 -14.49
N PHE A 268 8.50 -22.74 -15.02
CA PHE A 268 8.78 -22.93 -16.45
C PHE A 268 7.56 -22.68 -17.34
N LYS A 269 6.36 -23.10 -16.91
CA LYS A 269 5.11 -22.76 -17.62
C LYS A 269 4.88 -21.24 -17.67
N LYS A 270 5.21 -20.51 -16.61
CA LYS A 270 5.14 -19.05 -16.59
C LYS A 270 6.18 -18.44 -17.53
N LEU A 271 7.43 -18.94 -17.50
CA LEU A 271 8.51 -18.47 -18.38
C LEU A 271 8.11 -18.56 -19.86
N LYS A 272 7.46 -19.65 -20.29
CA LYS A 272 6.95 -19.82 -21.67
C LYS A 272 5.92 -18.77 -22.10
N MET A 273 5.22 -18.15 -21.15
CA MET A 273 4.20 -17.13 -21.42
C MET A 273 4.76 -15.70 -21.33
N MET A 274 5.97 -15.53 -20.82
CA MET A 274 6.61 -14.23 -20.63
C MET A 274 7.41 -13.83 -21.87
N SER A 275 7.58 -12.52 -22.07
CA SER A 275 8.50 -12.00 -23.09
C SER A 275 9.96 -12.28 -22.69
N PRO A 276 10.82 -12.81 -23.60
CA PRO A 276 12.23 -13.11 -23.33
C PRO A 276 13.03 -11.92 -22.79
N MET A 277 12.68 -10.71 -23.24
CA MET A 277 13.37 -9.47 -22.88
C MET A 277 12.86 -8.84 -21.57
N SER A 278 11.87 -9.44 -20.92
CA SER A 278 11.33 -8.91 -19.67
C SER A 278 12.27 -9.21 -18.49
N ALA A 279 12.44 -8.24 -17.58
CA ALA A 279 13.24 -8.45 -16.37
C ALA A 279 12.67 -9.57 -15.47
N GLU A 280 11.35 -9.79 -15.52
CA GLU A 280 10.69 -10.90 -14.82
C GLU A 280 11.09 -12.26 -15.39
N ALA A 281 11.17 -12.39 -16.73
CA ALA A 281 11.65 -13.62 -17.37
C ALA A 281 13.09 -13.93 -16.95
N THR A 282 13.97 -12.93 -16.85
CA THR A 282 15.35 -13.12 -16.38
C THR A 282 15.40 -13.66 -14.95
N VAL A 283 14.56 -13.13 -14.04
CA VAL A 283 14.50 -13.59 -12.64
C VAL A 283 13.99 -15.04 -12.55
N VAL A 284 12.92 -15.36 -13.28
CA VAL A 284 12.35 -16.73 -13.30
C VAL A 284 13.33 -17.72 -13.92
N ARG A 285 14.02 -17.32 -14.99
CA ARG A 285 15.03 -18.14 -15.64
C ARG A 285 16.21 -18.42 -14.73
N ASN A 286 16.79 -17.39 -14.12
CA ASN A 286 17.89 -17.55 -13.16
C ASN A 286 17.50 -18.49 -12.01
N TYR A 287 16.26 -18.40 -11.53
CA TYR A 287 15.75 -19.32 -10.53
C TYR A 287 15.73 -20.78 -11.01
N ILE A 288 15.20 -21.05 -12.21
CA ILE A 288 15.18 -22.39 -12.79
C ILE A 288 16.61 -22.91 -12.96
N ASP A 289 17.52 -22.08 -13.48
CA ASP A 289 18.93 -22.43 -13.66
C ASP A 289 19.61 -22.74 -12.32
N TRP A 290 19.31 -21.97 -11.26
CA TRP A 290 19.80 -22.25 -9.91
C TRP A 290 19.34 -23.63 -9.44
N VAL A 291 18.04 -23.91 -9.48
CA VAL A 291 17.50 -25.20 -9.03
C VAL A 291 18.09 -26.34 -9.85
N LEU A 292 18.20 -26.23 -11.16
CA LEU A 292 18.76 -27.29 -12.01
C LEU A 292 20.27 -27.49 -11.82
N SER A 293 21.00 -26.44 -11.45
CA SER A 293 22.45 -26.50 -11.22
C SER A 293 22.86 -27.07 -9.86
N LEU A 294 21.91 -27.35 -8.97
CA LEU A 294 22.22 -27.99 -7.70
C LEU A 294 22.44 -29.50 -7.86
N PRO A 295 23.34 -30.12 -7.07
CA PRO A 295 23.70 -31.53 -7.20
C PRO A 295 22.67 -32.45 -6.52
N TRP A 296 21.41 -32.39 -6.96
CA TRP A 296 20.32 -33.22 -6.42
C TRP A 296 20.65 -34.71 -6.55
N TYR A 297 20.77 -35.40 -5.41
CA TYR A 297 21.09 -36.84 -5.35
C TYR A 297 22.41 -37.23 -6.04
N GLU A 298 23.29 -36.27 -6.35
CA GLU A 298 24.58 -36.49 -7.00
C GLU A 298 25.69 -36.54 -5.94
N THR A 299 26.07 -37.74 -5.51
CA THR A 299 27.05 -37.95 -4.43
C THR A 299 28.37 -38.52 -4.96
N THR A 300 29.49 -38.09 -4.40
CA THR A 300 30.78 -38.79 -4.57
C THR A 300 30.77 -40.13 -3.86
N GLN A 301 31.56 -41.08 -4.36
CA GLN A 301 31.77 -42.37 -3.67
C GLN A 301 32.67 -42.18 -2.47
N ASP A 302 32.16 -42.57 -1.29
CA ASP A 302 32.94 -42.52 -0.06
C ASP A 302 33.94 -43.67 -0.02
N LYS A 303 35.19 -43.35 0.32
CA LYS A 303 36.26 -44.32 0.53
C LYS A 303 36.89 -44.11 1.90
N ILE A 304 36.30 -44.71 2.92
CA ILE A 304 36.81 -44.57 4.30
C ILE A 304 37.72 -45.77 4.62
N ASP A 305 39.01 -45.64 4.30
CA ASP A 305 40.08 -46.54 4.77
C ASP A 305 40.98 -45.77 5.75
N LEU A 306 41.01 -46.20 7.00
CA LEU A 306 41.78 -45.53 8.06
C LEU A 306 43.29 -45.54 7.79
N LYS A 307 43.83 -46.58 7.14
CA LYS A 307 45.27 -46.65 6.82
C LYS A 307 45.62 -45.66 5.72
N GLU A 308 44.79 -45.58 4.69
CA GLU A 308 44.96 -44.62 3.60
C GLU A 308 44.78 -43.18 4.12
N ALA A 309 43.76 -42.94 4.96
CA ALA A 309 43.53 -41.65 5.58
C ALA A 309 44.72 -41.20 6.45
N GLN A 310 45.30 -42.12 7.22
CA GLN A 310 46.51 -41.84 8.00
C GLN A 310 47.68 -41.46 7.08
N SER A 311 47.91 -42.23 6.01
CA SER A 311 48.97 -41.94 5.04
C SER A 311 48.79 -40.57 4.39
N VAL A 312 47.56 -40.21 3.99
CA VAL A 312 47.23 -38.90 3.40
C VAL A 312 47.49 -37.76 4.39
N LEU A 313 47.06 -37.91 5.65
CA LEU A 313 47.29 -36.91 6.69
C LEU A 313 48.77 -36.76 7.02
N ASP A 314 49.53 -37.85 7.03
CA ASP A 314 50.97 -37.85 7.28
C ASP A 314 51.80 -37.26 6.13
N GLU A 315 51.36 -37.46 4.89
CA GLU A 315 51.95 -36.84 3.70
C GLU A 315 51.72 -35.32 3.66
N ASP A 316 50.46 -34.88 3.88
CA ASP A 316 50.09 -33.47 3.72
C ASP A 316 50.53 -32.59 4.89
N HIS A 317 50.75 -33.16 6.08
CA HIS A 317 51.03 -32.39 7.30
C HIS A 317 52.17 -33.01 8.11
N TYR A 318 53.26 -32.28 8.35
CA TYR A 318 54.32 -32.77 9.23
C TYR A 318 53.94 -32.61 10.72
N GLY A 319 54.15 -33.65 11.52
CA GLY A 319 53.86 -33.63 12.97
C GLY A 319 52.36 -33.77 13.28
N LEU A 320 51.83 -32.91 14.16
CA LEU A 320 50.41 -32.86 14.57
C LEU A 320 49.79 -34.20 15.03
N LYS A 321 50.58 -35.08 15.65
CA LYS A 321 50.17 -36.45 16.02
C LYS A 321 48.80 -36.50 16.72
N LYS A 322 48.61 -35.70 17.78
CA LYS A 322 47.34 -35.64 18.53
C LYS A 322 46.14 -35.21 17.69
N VAL A 323 46.33 -34.27 16.76
CA VAL A 323 45.24 -33.76 15.91
C VAL A 323 44.87 -34.81 14.86
N LYS A 324 45.86 -35.43 14.22
CA LYS A 324 45.64 -36.51 13.27
C LYS A 324 44.97 -37.72 13.91
N GLU A 325 45.42 -38.12 15.10
CA GLU A 325 44.80 -39.18 15.88
C GLU A 325 43.32 -38.89 16.13
N ARG A 326 42.97 -37.66 16.54
CA ARG A 326 41.57 -37.26 16.73
C ARG A 326 40.74 -37.28 15.45
N VAL A 327 41.33 -36.91 14.32
CA VAL A 327 40.68 -37.00 13.01
C VAL A 327 40.45 -38.47 12.62
N LEU A 328 41.42 -39.35 12.85
CA LEU A 328 41.29 -40.78 12.59
C LEU A 328 40.23 -41.43 13.49
N GLU A 329 40.15 -41.06 14.77
CA GLU A 329 39.08 -41.48 15.67
C GLU A 329 37.69 -41.10 15.13
N TYR A 330 37.55 -39.86 14.65
CA TYR A 330 36.30 -39.39 14.06
C TYR A 330 35.92 -40.16 12.80
N LEU A 331 36.88 -40.39 11.90
CA LEU A 331 36.67 -41.20 10.69
C LEU A 331 36.37 -42.68 11.02
N ALA A 332 36.93 -43.21 12.12
CA ALA A 332 36.67 -44.57 12.57
C ALA A 332 35.25 -44.73 13.12
N VAL A 333 34.70 -43.71 13.78
CA VAL A 333 33.29 -43.70 14.16
C VAL A 333 32.43 -43.61 12.90
N GLN A 334 32.79 -42.73 11.95
CA GLN A 334 32.05 -42.57 10.69
C GLN A 334 32.03 -43.84 9.84
N SER A 335 33.08 -44.67 9.86
CA SER A 335 33.09 -45.94 9.12
C SER A 335 32.15 -47.01 9.70
N LEU A 336 31.69 -46.83 10.95
CA LEU A 336 30.80 -47.76 11.64
C LEU A 336 29.32 -47.36 11.57
N VAL A 337 29.00 -46.12 11.14
CA VAL A 337 27.62 -45.60 11.12
C VAL A 337 27.29 -44.96 9.77
N ASP A 338 26.14 -45.30 9.20
CA ASP A 338 25.69 -44.76 7.90
C ASP A 338 25.32 -43.28 7.97
N LYS A 339 24.82 -42.81 9.12
CA LYS A 339 24.50 -41.39 9.38
C LYS A 339 25.15 -40.95 10.69
N MET A 340 26.04 -39.97 10.62
CA MET A 340 26.59 -39.37 11.82
C MET A 340 25.61 -38.38 12.45
N LYS A 341 25.03 -38.78 13.59
CA LYS A 341 24.35 -37.88 14.53
C LYS A 341 25.34 -37.33 15.58
N GLY A 342 26.59 -37.12 15.17
CA GLY A 342 27.71 -36.78 16.04
C GLY A 342 28.09 -35.30 15.98
N PRO A 343 28.90 -34.81 16.93
CA PRO A 343 29.36 -33.43 16.96
C PRO A 343 30.26 -33.11 15.76
N VAL A 344 30.10 -31.91 15.18
CA VAL A 344 30.91 -31.41 14.06
C VAL A 344 32.36 -31.18 14.53
N LEU A 345 33.35 -31.55 13.71
CA LEU A 345 34.76 -31.31 13.99
C LEU A 345 35.08 -29.80 14.00
N CYS A 346 35.55 -29.29 15.14
CA CYS A 346 35.98 -27.90 15.30
C CYS A 346 37.50 -27.82 15.51
N PHE A 347 38.21 -27.15 14.61
CA PHE A 347 39.66 -26.92 14.72
C PHE A 347 39.97 -25.53 15.32
N VAL A 348 40.56 -25.51 16.51
CA VAL A 348 40.91 -24.27 17.23
C VAL A 348 42.44 -24.09 17.26
N GLY A 349 42.90 -22.85 17.06
CA GLY A 349 44.33 -22.51 17.00
C GLY A 349 44.60 -21.13 16.38
N PRO A 350 45.84 -20.62 16.44
CA PRO A 350 46.20 -19.35 15.82
C PRO A 350 46.11 -19.40 14.28
N PRO A 351 46.09 -18.25 13.59
CA PRO A 351 46.13 -18.21 12.13
C PRO A 351 47.44 -18.82 11.60
N GLY A 352 47.38 -19.46 10.42
CA GLY A 352 48.56 -20.03 9.75
C GLY A 352 48.95 -21.45 10.17
N VAL A 353 48.24 -22.09 11.10
CA VAL A 353 48.54 -23.46 11.57
C VAL A 353 48.04 -24.60 10.67
N GLY A 354 47.48 -24.27 9.50
CA GLY A 354 47.04 -25.30 8.53
C GLY A 354 45.66 -25.92 8.79
N LYS A 355 44.73 -25.22 9.45
CA LYS A 355 43.36 -25.74 9.69
C LYS A 355 42.61 -26.03 8.39
N THR A 356 42.67 -25.10 7.44
CA THR A 356 42.03 -25.24 6.12
C THR A 356 42.66 -26.37 5.31
N SER A 357 43.98 -26.54 5.38
CA SER A 357 44.67 -27.64 4.71
C SER A 357 44.34 -28.99 5.32
N LEU A 358 44.14 -29.09 6.65
CA LEU A 358 43.66 -30.32 7.29
C LEU A 358 42.28 -30.73 6.76
N GLY A 359 41.32 -29.79 6.67
CA GLY A 359 40.00 -30.07 6.08
C GLY A 359 40.08 -30.58 4.65
N LYS A 360 40.99 -30.03 3.84
CA LYS A 360 41.23 -30.48 2.46
C LYS A 360 41.83 -31.90 2.42
N SER A 361 42.78 -32.22 3.30
CA SER A 361 43.36 -33.56 3.42
C SER A 361 42.33 -34.59 3.87
N ILE A 362 41.41 -34.22 4.77
CA ILE A 362 40.29 -35.08 5.17
C ILE A 362 39.40 -35.39 3.98
N ALA A 363 39.02 -34.37 3.21
CA ALA A 363 38.22 -34.55 2.00
C ALA A 363 38.91 -35.45 0.97
N ARG A 364 40.22 -35.26 0.78
CA ARG A 364 41.06 -36.10 -0.10
C ARG A 364 41.10 -37.55 0.39
N ALA A 365 41.27 -37.76 1.69
CA ALA A 365 41.35 -39.08 2.30
C ALA A 365 40.05 -39.90 2.13
N ILE A 366 38.88 -39.25 2.25
CA ILE A 366 37.58 -39.93 2.17
C ILE A 366 36.98 -39.94 0.75
N GLY A 367 37.65 -39.32 -0.22
CA GLY A 367 37.19 -39.28 -1.62
C GLY A 367 36.05 -38.28 -1.89
N ARG A 368 35.79 -37.32 -0.99
CA ARG A 368 34.72 -36.33 -1.15
C ARG A 368 35.24 -35.00 -1.73
N LYS A 369 34.36 -34.27 -2.41
CA LYS A 369 34.66 -32.89 -2.86
C LYS A 369 34.87 -31.98 -1.65
N PHE A 370 35.79 -31.03 -1.76
CA PHE A 370 36.06 -30.05 -0.70
C PHE A 370 35.48 -28.69 -1.09
N VAL A 371 34.77 -28.06 -0.15
CA VAL A 371 34.31 -26.68 -0.33
C VAL A 371 34.56 -25.87 0.94
N ARG A 372 35.06 -24.65 0.75
CA ARG A 372 35.31 -23.70 1.84
C ARG A 372 34.32 -22.56 1.78
N CYS A 373 33.61 -22.33 2.88
CA CYS A 373 32.74 -21.18 3.09
C CYS A 373 33.34 -20.34 4.23
N SER A 374 33.78 -19.11 3.92
CA SER A 374 34.25 -18.17 4.94
C SER A 374 33.06 -17.48 5.60
N LEU A 375 33.01 -17.57 6.92
CA LEU A 375 32.03 -16.90 7.78
C LEU A 375 32.59 -15.60 8.37
N GLY A 376 33.85 -15.27 8.08
CA GLY A 376 34.50 -14.06 8.56
C GLY A 376 33.76 -12.81 8.09
N GLY A 377 33.32 -11.99 9.04
CA GLY A 377 32.59 -10.75 8.74
C GLY A 377 31.15 -10.95 8.28
N VAL A 378 30.58 -12.17 8.37
CA VAL A 378 29.14 -12.39 8.18
C VAL A 378 28.39 -11.69 9.31
N ARG A 379 27.39 -10.88 8.93
CA ARG A 379 26.56 -10.10 9.87
C ARG A 379 25.07 -10.29 9.72
N ASP A 380 24.64 -10.83 8.57
CA ASP A 380 23.22 -10.98 8.22
C ASP A 380 22.91 -12.46 7.96
N GLU A 381 21.77 -12.92 8.47
CA GLU A 381 21.20 -14.23 8.20
C GLU A 381 21.01 -14.47 6.70
N ALA A 382 20.69 -13.42 5.93
CA ALA A 382 20.53 -13.51 4.48
C ALA A 382 21.81 -13.95 3.76
N GLU A 383 22.99 -13.80 4.36
CA GLU A 383 24.23 -14.36 3.78
C GLU A 383 24.27 -15.89 3.86
N ILE A 384 23.55 -16.50 4.83
CA ILE A 384 23.47 -17.96 5.00
C ILE A 384 22.27 -18.53 4.25
N ARG A 385 21.08 -17.93 4.41
CA ARG A 385 19.79 -18.41 3.83
C ARG A 385 19.37 -17.71 2.53
N GLY A 386 20.10 -16.70 2.07
CA GLY A 386 19.75 -15.96 0.86
C GLY A 386 18.65 -14.91 1.03
N HIS A 387 18.38 -14.18 -0.06
CA HIS A 387 17.33 -13.17 -0.11
C HIS A 387 16.07 -13.70 -0.81
N ARG A 388 14.90 -13.22 -0.37
CA ARG A 388 13.64 -13.49 -1.07
C ARG A 388 13.71 -13.03 -2.52
N ARG A 389 13.15 -13.83 -3.42
CA ARG A 389 13.11 -13.62 -4.88
C ARG A 389 12.09 -12.54 -5.29
N THR A 390 12.19 -11.34 -4.73
CA THR A 390 11.27 -10.21 -4.99
C THR A 390 11.90 -9.06 -5.79
N TYR A 391 13.23 -9.02 -5.91
CA TYR A 391 13.95 -7.95 -6.61
C TYR A 391 15.02 -8.50 -7.56
N ILE A 392 15.30 -7.75 -8.61
CA ILE A 392 16.39 -8.02 -9.56
C ILE A 392 17.71 -7.95 -8.78
N GLY A 393 18.45 -9.07 -8.73
CA GLY A 393 19.71 -9.19 -8.00
C GLY A 393 19.65 -10.00 -6.70
N ALA A 394 18.47 -10.53 -6.31
CA ALA A 394 18.39 -11.52 -5.25
C ALA A 394 19.24 -12.76 -5.60
N MET A 395 19.96 -13.30 -4.62
CA MET A 395 20.80 -14.48 -4.78
C MET A 395 20.55 -15.48 -3.63
N PRO A 396 20.78 -16.79 -3.87
CA PRO A 396 20.81 -17.78 -2.79
C PRO A 396 21.90 -17.47 -1.77
N GLY A 397 21.78 -18.05 -0.57
CA GLY A 397 22.78 -17.92 0.49
C GLY A 397 24.09 -18.64 0.16
N LYS A 398 25.14 -18.33 0.92
CA LYS A 398 26.50 -18.88 0.72
C LYS A 398 26.53 -20.42 0.77
N ILE A 399 25.66 -21.06 1.54
CA ILE A 399 25.56 -22.52 1.64
C ILE A 399 25.16 -23.12 0.28
N ILE A 400 24.03 -22.69 -0.29
CA ILE A 400 23.55 -23.12 -1.61
C ILE A 400 24.55 -22.79 -2.72
N GLN A 401 25.14 -21.59 -2.69
CA GLN A 401 26.18 -21.22 -3.65
C GLN A 401 27.40 -22.12 -3.59
N SER A 402 27.78 -22.57 -2.39
CA SER A 402 28.93 -23.44 -2.16
C SER A 402 28.63 -24.89 -2.59
N LEU A 403 27.41 -25.38 -2.35
CA LEU A 403 26.96 -26.68 -2.87
C LEU A 403 27.02 -26.74 -4.40
N LYS A 404 26.51 -25.70 -5.06
CA LYS A 404 26.62 -25.58 -6.52
C LYS A 404 28.07 -25.62 -7.00
N LYS A 405 29.00 -24.98 -6.28
CA LYS A 405 30.43 -25.01 -6.63
C LYS A 405 31.07 -26.38 -6.37
N ALA A 406 30.59 -27.10 -5.36
CA ALA A 406 31.09 -28.42 -5.02
C ALA A 406 30.66 -29.49 -6.04
N ASP A 407 29.54 -29.26 -6.72
CA ASP A 407 28.95 -30.17 -7.72
C ASP A 407 28.73 -31.58 -7.16
N SER A 408 28.40 -31.66 -5.87
CA SER A 408 28.09 -32.90 -5.17
C SER A 408 27.26 -32.62 -3.92
N ASN A 409 26.39 -33.56 -3.53
CA ASN A 409 25.51 -33.45 -2.35
C ASN A 409 26.16 -33.89 -1.04
N ASN A 410 27.28 -34.62 -1.07
CA ASN A 410 28.03 -35.04 0.13
C ASN A 410 29.44 -34.43 0.20
N PRO A 411 29.65 -33.12 -0.03
CA PRO A 411 30.98 -32.54 0.04
C PRO A 411 31.42 -32.37 1.50
N VAL A 412 32.73 -32.28 1.72
CA VAL A 412 33.29 -31.77 2.98
C VAL A 412 33.17 -30.26 2.97
N PHE A 413 32.24 -29.76 3.78
CA PHE A 413 32.07 -28.34 4.05
C PHE A 413 33.01 -27.87 5.17
N LEU A 414 33.91 -26.96 4.84
CA LEU A 414 34.69 -26.23 5.83
C LEU A 414 34.10 -24.84 6.04
N LEU A 415 33.53 -24.63 7.23
CA LEU A 415 33.11 -23.32 7.72
C LEU A 415 34.29 -22.63 8.41
N ASP A 416 34.90 -21.68 7.71
CA ASP A 416 36.11 -20.99 8.19
C ASP A 416 35.76 -19.72 8.97
N GLU A 417 36.59 -19.36 9.95
CA GLU A 417 36.44 -18.13 10.76
C GLU A 417 35.09 -17.98 11.49
N ILE A 418 34.53 -19.07 12.01
CA ILE A 418 33.28 -19.04 12.79
C ILE A 418 33.36 -18.11 14.01
N ASP A 419 34.55 -17.91 14.58
CA ASP A 419 34.79 -16.98 15.70
C ASP A 419 34.73 -15.50 15.30
N LYS A 420 34.70 -15.20 13.99
CA LYS A 420 34.68 -13.84 13.42
C LYS A 420 33.30 -13.43 12.90
N MET A 421 32.27 -14.19 13.25
CA MET A 421 30.89 -13.77 13.01
C MET A 421 30.48 -12.69 14.01
N SER A 422 29.72 -11.71 13.55
CA SER A 422 29.19 -10.64 14.39
C SER A 422 27.68 -10.60 14.26
N MET A 423 26.98 -10.26 15.35
CA MET A 423 25.55 -9.97 15.30
C MET A 423 25.36 -8.51 14.88
N ASP A 424 24.49 -8.26 13.90
CA ASP A 424 23.95 -6.94 13.59
C ASP A 424 22.45 -6.91 13.95
N PHE A 425 21.84 -5.72 13.94
CA PHE A 425 20.44 -5.47 14.31
C PHE A 425 19.38 -6.22 13.46
N ARG A 426 19.79 -6.94 12.40
CA ARG A 426 18.92 -7.55 11.39
C ARG A 426 18.64 -9.04 11.57
N GLY A 427 19.38 -9.73 12.43
CA GLY A 427 19.18 -11.17 12.69
C GLY A 427 20.39 -11.81 13.35
N ASP A 428 20.23 -13.05 13.82
CA ASP A 428 21.32 -13.85 14.39
C ASP A 428 21.79 -14.90 13.37
N PRO A 429 22.93 -14.70 12.68
CA PRO A 429 23.46 -15.67 11.72
C PRO A 429 23.81 -17.01 12.36
N SER A 430 24.02 -17.05 13.68
CA SER A 430 24.27 -18.29 14.44
C SER A 430 23.06 -19.21 14.40
N SER A 431 21.85 -18.66 14.48
CA SER A 431 20.60 -19.43 14.41
C SER A 431 20.41 -20.10 13.05
N ALA A 432 20.77 -19.40 11.96
CA ALA A 432 20.73 -19.95 10.61
C ALA A 432 21.78 -21.03 10.40
N LEU A 433 22.96 -20.90 11.03
CA LEU A 433 23.97 -21.96 11.00
C LEU A 433 23.58 -23.19 11.82
N LEU A 434 22.80 -23.04 12.89
CA LEU A 434 22.28 -24.18 13.63
C LEU A 434 21.36 -25.03 12.75
N GLU A 435 20.51 -24.44 11.94
CA GLU A 435 19.66 -25.19 10.98
C GLU A 435 20.51 -25.98 9.95
N VAL A 436 21.67 -25.44 9.55
CA VAL A 436 22.59 -26.10 8.61
C VAL A 436 23.36 -27.24 9.28
N LEU A 437 23.74 -27.08 10.55
CA LEU A 437 24.63 -28.00 11.26
C LEU A 437 23.90 -29.06 12.09
N ASP A 438 22.66 -28.79 12.48
CA ASP A 438 21.84 -29.69 13.28
C ASP A 438 21.30 -30.85 12.41
N PRO A 439 21.69 -32.11 12.68
CA PRO A 439 21.22 -33.27 11.93
C PRO A 439 19.70 -33.49 11.97
N GLU A 440 18.98 -32.84 12.90
CA GLU A 440 17.51 -32.91 12.97
C GLU A 440 16.81 -31.89 12.07
N GLN A 441 17.52 -30.85 11.61
CA GLN A 441 16.95 -29.76 10.81
C GLN A 441 17.53 -29.67 9.39
N ASN A 442 18.78 -30.10 9.21
CA ASN A 442 19.52 -29.92 7.97
C ASN A 442 18.98 -30.74 6.78
N ASN A 443 18.13 -31.73 7.05
CA ASN A 443 17.42 -32.51 6.03
C ASN A 443 16.32 -31.70 5.30
N SER A 444 15.89 -30.57 5.87
CA SER A 444 14.90 -29.66 5.29
C SER A 444 15.36 -28.21 5.38
N PHE A 445 16.62 -27.93 5.06
CA PHE A 445 17.15 -26.57 5.08
C PHE A 445 16.42 -25.68 4.08
N ASN A 446 15.88 -24.55 4.55
CA ASN A 446 15.10 -23.64 3.72
C ASN A 446 15.89 -22.37 3.35
N ASP A 447 16.30 -22.27 2.09
CA ASP A 447 16.88 -21.04 1.53
C ASP A 447 15.77 -20.11 1.01
N HIS A 448 15.75 -18.85 1.44
CA HIS A 448 14.73 -17.86 1.07
C HIS A 448 14.64 -17.57 -0.43
N TYR A 449 15.72 -17.77 -1.19
CA TYR A 449 15.73 -17.60 -2.64
C TYR A 449 15.11 -18.82 -3.34
N LEU A 450 15.47 -20.03 -2.90
CA LEU A 450 14.93 -21.27 -3.44
C LEU A 450 13.44 -21.46 -3.06
N ASP A 451 13.11 -21.08 -1.82
CA ASP A 451 11.80 -21.27 -1.19
C ASP A 451 11.35 -22.75 -1.33
N LEU A 452 12.31 -23.65 -1.14
CA LEU A 452 12.23 -25.10 -1.25
C LEU A 452 13.12 -25.68 -0.16
N ASP A 453 12.69 -26.79 0.42
CA ASP A 453 13.51 -27.55 1.36
C ASP A 453 14.60 -28.31 0.60
N TYR A 454 15.84 -28.16 1.06
CA TYR A 454 17.02 -28.82 0.49
C TYR A 454 17.68 -29.70 1.56
N ASP A 455 17.98 -30.96 1.20
CA ASP A 455 18.58 -31.93 2.11
C ASP A 455 20.11 -31.78 2.14
N LEU A 456 20.63 -31.32 3.28
CA LEU A 456 22.04 -31.16 3.58
C LEU A 456 22.62 -32.33 4.43
N SER A 457 21.82 -33.36 4.71
CA SER A 457 22.16 -34.44 5.68
C SER A 457 23.13 -35.51 5.18
#